data_AF-A0A9P6YBN5-F1
#
_entry.id   AF-A0A9P6YBN5-F1
#
_cell.length_a   1.000
_cell.length_b   1.000
_cell.length_c   1.000
_cell.angle_alpha   90.00
_cell.angle_beta   90.00
_cell.angle_gamma   90.00
#
_symmetry.space_group_name_H-M   'P 1'
#
loop_
_entity.id
_entity.type
_entity.pdbx_description
1 polymer ?
#
loop_
_entity_poly.entity_id
_entity_poly.type
_entity_poly.pdbx_seq_one_letter_code
_entity_poly.pdbx_strand_id
1 'polypeptide(L)'
;MDSEDILVNEAKKLSTTSQAVTYDILEFIFDEDSKDKALFKVLLKEEDVEMHKAWPRMKTTPLIELVQALELKKCEMLQNGIEDVPILASNPKVAEMYKRLGAFLSKYKSGKLPRAFKIIPMLKNWDEIILLTDPQSWTPQAMYEASKLFVTFHTTHLQNFIRYVLLPYARKRIAKNNDYHLEYPIFLALHIVLLNSRAFTMGCLLPLCQSSECTAMEASVLACVIALHTKLRPVPIVWSLMTLPFSIPTTLFLLVALERKKRLPRTFYHPLAHYFIRAGNDISRLPYIWYQTAFAFVKYCGNELDKNELCRLMKIIRARKGHHTDIAIRLQTILMEHLPTNRPEEFDSISDEEDGLKVFDEEIISDSDIESTDESDVDDSCYGADDDDEDESDDGDGVFEMKNTAIYEGREGIDGMMID
;
A
#
# COMPACT_ATOMS: atom_id res chain seq x y z
N MET A 1 6.44 12.82 -15.57
CA MET A 1 7.75 12.16 -15.43
C MET A 1 8.44 12.56 -14.11
N ASP A 2 8.31 13.82 -13.66
CA ASP A 2 9.05 14.28 -12.47
C ASP A 2 8.65 13.64 -11.13
N SER A 3 7.39 13.19 -10.96
CA SER A 3 6.93 12.55 -9.71
C SER A 3 7.55 11.16 -9.46
N GLU A 4 7.80 10.37 -10.51
CA GLU A 4 8.39 9.02 -10.39
C GLU A 4 9.88 9.09 -10.02
N ASP A 5 10.64 9.99 -10.64
CA ASP A 5 12.06 10.15 -10.32
C ASP A 5 12.25 10.74 -8.91
N ILE A 6 11.35 11.62 -8.47
CA ILE A 6 11.32 12.10 -7.08
C ILE A 6 11.05 10.93 -6.13
N LEU A 7 10.05 10.08 -6.39
CA LEU A 7 9.69 8.94 -5.54
C LEU A 7 10.76 7.86 -5.51
N VAL A 8 11.40 7.58 -6.64
CA VAL A 8 12.53 6.64 -6.72
C VAL A 8 13.74 7.22 -5.99
N ASN A 9 13.96 8.54 -6.06
CA ASN A 9 15.00 9.21 -5.28
C ASN A 9 14.65 9.32 -3.79
N GLU A 10 13.36 9.41 -3.44
CA GLU A 10 12.85 9.43 -2.06
C GLU A 10 12.94 8.04 -1.44
N ALA A 11 12.57 6.98 -2.17
CA ALA A 11 12.78 5.58 -1.78
C ALA A 11 14.27 5.23 -1.67
N LYS A 12 15.12 5.75 -2.58
CA LYS A 12 16.59 5.65 -2.45
C LYS A 12 17.11 6.42 -1.24
N LYS A 13 16.57 7.62 -0.94
CA LYS A 13 16.95 8.42 0.25
C LYS A 13 16.51 7.79 1.58
N LEU A 14 15.32 7.20 1.60
CA LEU A 14 14.76 6.41 2.71
C LEU A 14 15.53 5.09 2.90
N SER A 15 16.12 4.54 1.83
CA SER A 15 17.06 3.41 1.90
C SER A 15 18.39 3.83 2.53
N THR A 16 19.01 4.93 2.06
CA THR A 16 20.35 5.35 2.51
C THR A 16 20.42 5.92 3.94
N THR A 17 19.28 6.03 4.62
CA THR A 17 19.20 6.57 5.97
C THR A 17 18.69 5.46 6.86
N SER A 18 19.48 5.03 7.85
CA SER A 18 19.01 4.19 8.97
C SER A 18 17.94 4.96 9.75
N GLN A 19 16.72 5.01 9.22
CA GLN A 19 15.55 5.48 9.93
C GLN A 19 15.00 4.29 10.70
N ALA A 20 15.38 4.21 11.98
CA ALA A 20 14.44 3.72 12.96
C ALA A 20 13.23 4.66 12.90
N VAL A 21 12.22 4.30 12.11
CA VAL A 21 10.95 5.02 12.20
C VAL A 21 10.32 4.54 13.49
N THR A 22 10.74 5.14 14.60
CA THR A 22 10.13 4.93 15.90
C THR A 22 8.76 5.58 15.83
N TYR A 23 7.76 4.81 15.43
CA TYR A 23 6.41 5.15 15.83
C TYR A 23 6.34 4.86 17.34
N ASP A 24 5.59 5.65 18.12
CA ASP A 24 5.50 5.55 19.59
C ASP A 24 5.24 4.12 20.11
N ILE A 25 4.79 3.23 19.22
CA ILE A 25 4.34 1.87 19.48
C ILE A 25 5.09 0.82 18.63
N LEU A 26 5.84 1.17 17.58
CA LEU A 26 6.50 0.21 16.67
C LEU A 26 8.00 0.52 16.49
N GLU A 27 8.84 -0.50 16.68
CA GLU A 27 10.27 -0.48 16.38
C GLU A 27 10.56 -1.25 15.08
N PHE A 28 11.23 -0.60 14.13
CA PHE A 28 11.65 -1.16 12.86
C PHE A 28 13.16 -1.11 12.73
N ILE A 29 13.78 -2.24 12.35
CA ILE A 29 15.22 -2.31 12.07
C ILE A 29 15.42 -2.42 10.57
N PHE A 30 16.16 -1.46 10.02
CA PHE A 30 16.67 -1.47 8.66
C PHE A 30 18.19 -1.61 8.71
N ASP A 31 18.72 -2.67 8.10
CA ASP A 31 20.16 -2.89 7.98
C ASP A 31 20.54 -2.91 6.49
N GLU A 32 21.36 -1.94 6.09
CA GLU A 32 21.83 -1.69 4.72
C GLU A 32 23.24 -2.28 4.46
N ASP A 33 23.92 -2.82 5.48
CA ASP A 33 25.36 -3.10 5.43
C ASP A 33 25.76 -4.29 4.52
N SER A 34 24.78 -4.94 3.87
CA SER A 34 25.02 -6.12 3.03
C SER A 34 24.82 -5.89 1.52
N LYS A 35 25.22 -4.73 0.98
CA LYS A 35 25.45 -4.39 -0.46
C LYS A 35 24.40 -4.72 -1.54
N ASP A 36 23.36 -5.52 -1.28
CA ASP A 36 22.29 -5.91 -2.22
C ASP A 36 21.01 -6.43 -1.50
N LYS A 37 21.03 -6.57 -0.16
CA LYS A 37 19.91 -7.06 0.65
C LYS A 37 19.64 -6.12 1.81
N ALA A 38 18.38 -5.75 2.00
CA ALA A 38 17.92 -5.00 3.15
C ALA A 38 17.22 -5.93 4.14
N LEU A 39 17.53 -5.79 5.43
CA LEU A 39 16.83 -6.49 6.51
C LEU A 39 15.53 -5.74 6.84
N PHE A 40 14.38 -6.42 6.75
CA PHE A 40 13.08 -5.85 7.11
C PHE A 40 12.48 -6.64 8.27
N LYS A 41 12.86 -6.27 9.50
CA LYS A 41 12.33 -6.93 10.69
C LYS A 41 11.38 -6.01 11.45
N VAL A 42 10.10 -6.37 11.44
CA VAL A 42 9.15 -5.90 12.46
C VAL A 42 9.36 -6.73 13.70
N LEU A 43 9.54 -6.08 14.85
CA LEU A 43 9.64 -6.74 16.15
C LEU A 43 8.25 -7.22 16.62
N LEU A 44 7.66 -8.19 15.92
CA LEU A 44 6.63 -9.04 16.52
C LEU A 44 7.27 -9.77 17.71
N LYS A 45 6.57 -9.84 18.84
CA LYS A 45 7.05 -10.64 19.97
C LYS A 45 7.12 -12.12 19.56
N GLU A 46 8.11 -12.84 20.07
CA GLU A 46 8.27 -14.28 19.77
C GLU A 46 7.01 -15.07 20.11
N GLU A 47 6.33 -14.70 21.20
CA GLU A 47 5.02 -15.26 21.59
C GLU A 47 3.96 -15.11 20.50
N ASP A 48 3.89 -13.97 19.81
CA ASP A 48 2.92 -13.74 18.73
C ASP A 48 3.29 -14.57 17.50
N VAL A 49 4.59 -14.73 17.21
CA VAL A 49 5.07 -15.58 16.11
C VAL A 49 4.74 -17.04 16.37
N GLU A 50 4.92 -17.53 17.60
CA GLU A 50 4.57 -18.88 18.02
C GLU A 50 3.05 -19.10 17.98
N MET A 51 2.28 -18.13 18.47
CA MET A 51 0.82 -18.19 18.43
C MET A 51 0.30 -18.22 17.01
N HIS A 52 0.90 -17.46 16.08
CA HIS A 52 0.55 -17.49 14.66
C HIS A 52 0.82 -18.87 14.03
N LYS A 53 1.93 -19.51 14.41
CA LYS A 53 2.25 -20.88 13.94
C LYS A 53 1.25 -21.92 14.47
N ALA A 54 0.79 -21.75 15.71
CA ALA A 54 -0.18 -22.63 16.35
C ALA A 54 -1.65 -22.29 15.98
N TRP A 55 -1.89 -21.16 15.32
CA TRP A 55 -3.22 -20.66 15.03
C TRP A 55 -3.98 -21.61 14.09
N PRO A 56 -5.25 -21.96 14.39
CA PRO A 56 -6.05 -22.78 13.50
C PRO A 56 -6.19 -22.09 12.15
N ARG A 57 -5.71 -22.75 11.09
CA ARG A 57 -5.97 -22.28 9.73
C ARG A 57 -7.45 -22.45 9.44
N MET A 58 -8.19 -21.35 9.37
CA MET A 58 -9.59 -21.37 8.96
C MET A 58 -9.71 -21.92 7.53
N LYS A 59 -10.90 -22.39 7.13
CA LYS A 59 -11.17 -22.76 5.74
C LYS A 59 -11.03 -21.51 4.87
N THR A 60 -9.94 -21.44 4.11
CA THR A 60 -9.56 -20.25 3.34
C THR A 60 -9.58 -20.51 1.85
N THR A 61 -9.75 -19.45 1.07
CA THR A 61 -9.53 -19.48 -0.39
C THR A 61 -8.02 -19.62 -0.64
N PRO A 62 -7.54 -20.72 -1.23
CA PRO A 62 -6.11 -20.89 -1.48
C PRO A 62 -5.61 -19.80 -2.44
N LEU A 63 -4.32 -19.47 -2.35
CA LEU A 63 -3.71 -18.59 -3.35
C LEU A 63 -3.56 -19.36 -4.66
N ILE A 64 -4.25 -18.88 -5.68
CA ILE A 64 -4.30 -19.49 -7.00
C ILE A 64 -3.16 -18.92 -7.84
N GLU A 65 -2.38 -19.78 -8.50
CA GLU A 65 -1.33 -19.34 -9.41
C GLU A 65 -1.92 -18.75 -10.71
N LEU A 66 -1.13 -17.93 -11.43
CA LEU A 66 -1.58 -17.31 -12.69
C LEU A 66 -2.13 -18.34 -13.70
N VAL A 67 -1.52 -19.52 -13.77
CA VAL A 67 -1.97 -20.61 -14.67
C VAL A 67 -3.38 -21.06 -14.31
N GLN A 68 -3.63 -21.32 -13.04
CA GLN A 68 -4.93 -21.77 -12.54
C GLN A 68 -5.98 -20.65 -12.65
N ALA A 69 -5.59 -19.39 -12.44
CA ALA A 69 -6.48 -18.24 -12.62
C ALA A 69 -6.92 -18.10 -14.09
N LEU A 70 -6.00 -18.33 -15.03
CA LEU A 70 -6.31 -18.36 -16.47
C LEU A 70 -7.20 -19.54 -16.85
N GLU A 71 -7.01 -20.71 -16.24
CA GLU A 71 -7.88 -21.88 -16.43
C GLU A 71 -9.30 -21.60 -15.94
N LEU A 72 -9.46 -21.01 -14.74
CA LEU A 72 -10.76 -20.62 -14.20
C LEU A 72 -11.46 -19.59 -15.10
N LYS A 73 -10.73 -18.55 -15.53
CA LYS A 73 -11.24 -17.55 -16.47
C LYS A 73 -11.71 -18.19 -17.78
N LYS A 74 -10.97 -19.18 -18.30
CA LYS A 74 -11.38 -19.94 -19.49
C LYS A 74 -12.66 -20.74 -19.26
N CYS A 75 -12.80 -21.39 -18.11
CA CYS A 75 -14.02 -22.11 -17.74
C CYS A 75 -15.23 -21.16 -17.66
N GLU A 76 -15.08 -19.98 -17.06
CA GLU A 76 -16.15 -18.97 -16.97
C GLU A 76 -16.55 -18.45 -18.35
N MET A 77 -15.60 -18.21 -19.24
CA MET A 77 -15.89 -17.74 -20.60
C MET A 77 -16.62 -18.81 -21.44
N LEU A 78 -16.24 -20.08 -21.30
CA LEU A 78 -16.94 -21.20 -21.92
C LEU A 78 -18.38 -21.34 -21.40
N GLN A 79 -18.61 -21.13 -20.11
CA GLN A 79 -19.96 -21.13 -19.52
C GLN A 79 -20.83 -19.99 -20.06
N ASN A 80 -20.21 -18.84 -20.37
CA ASN A 80 -20.89 -17.69 -20.97
C ASN A 80 -21.03 -17.76 -22.50
N GLY A 81 -20.64 -18.88 -23.13
CA GLY A 81 -20.73 -19.08 -24.58
C GLY A 81 -19.72 -18.28 -25.41
N ILE A 82 -18.65 -17.77 -24.79
CA ILE A 82 -17.57 -17.05 -25.46
C ILE A 82 -16.42 -18.03 -25.71
N GLU A 83 -16.24 -18.45 -26.97
CA GLU A 83 -15.05 -19.20 -27.39
C GLU A 83 -13.87 -18.24 -27.52
N ASP A 84 -12.96 -18.26 -26.54
CA ASP A 84 -11.70 -17.52 -26.63
C ASP A 84 -10.58 -18.47 -27.07
N VAL A 85 -10.05 -18.24 -28.27
CA VAL A 85 -8.96 -19.05 -28.83
C VAL A 85 -7.66 -18.62 -28.15
N PRO A 86 -6.96 -19.50 -27.41
CA PRO A 86 -5.70 -19.15 -26.75
C PRO A 86 -4.71 -18.56 -27.75
N ILE A 87 -3.94 -17.53 -27.35
CA ILE A 87 -2.96 -16.88 -28.27
C ILE A 87 -1.96 -17.88 -28.85
N LEU A 88 -1.63 -18.93 -28.08
CA LEU A 88 -0.77 -20.02 -28.51
C LEU A 88 -1.32 -20.74 -29.75
N ALA A 89 -2.65 -20.84 -29.87
CA ALA A 89 -3.34 -21.46 -30.99
C ALA A 89 -3.59 -20.48 -32.15
N SER A 90 -3.78 -19.18 -31.86
CA SER A 90 -4.07 -18.19 -32.90
C SER A 90 -2.82 -17.65 -33.61
N ASN A 91 -1.66 -17.53 -32.96
CA ASN A 91 -0.45 -17.05 -33.60
C ASN A 91 0.87 -17.59 -32.96
N PRO A 92 1.42 -18.71 -33.49
CA PRO A 92 2.60 -19.36 -32.89
C PRO A 92 3.86 -18.50 -32.95
N LYS A 93 3.99 -17.62 -33.96
CA LYS A 93 5.15 -16.72 -34.10
C LYS A 93 5.20 -15.68 -32.98
N VAL A 94 4.03 -15.13 -32.62
CA VAL A 94 3.90 -14.19 -31.50
C VAL A 94 4.25 -14.87 -30.18
N ALA A 95 3.77 -16.11 -29.99
CA ALA A 95 4.10 -16.89 -28.80
C ALA A 95 5.61 -17.17 -28.68
N GLU A 96 6.27 -17.54 -29.78
CA GLU A 96 7.71 -17.78 -29.77
C GLU A 96 8.51 -16.50 -29.47
N MET A 97 8.08 -15.35 -30.00
CA MET A 97 8.68 -14.05 -29.70
C MET A 97 8.60 -13.74 -28.19
N TYR A 98 7.45 -13.94 -27.55
CA TYR A 98 7.30 -13.70 -26.11
C TYR A 98 8.07 -14.70 -25.24
N LYS A 99 8.21 -15.96 -25.67
CA LYS A 99 9.11 -16.93 -25.00
C LYS A 99 10.57 -16.48 -25.04
N ARG A 100 11.05 -15.98 -26.19
CA ARG A 100 12.40 -15.40 -26.32
C ARG A 100 12.56 -14.15 -25.44
N LEU A 101 11.50 -13.36 -25.31
CA LEU A 101 11.47 -12.21 -24.40
C LEU A 101 11.58 -12.62 -22.93
N GLY A 102 10.91 -13.70 -22.51
CA GLY A 102 11.07 -14.29 -21.18
C GLY A 102 12.52 -14.71 -20.89
N ALA A 103 13.16 -15.39 -21.85
CA ALA A 103 14.57 -15.75 -21.74
C ALA A 103 15.49 -14.52 -21.62
N PHE A 104 15.16 -13.41 -22.26
CA PHE A 104 15.86 -12.13 -22.07
C PHE A 104 15.66 -11.57 -20.66
N LEU A 105 14.42 -11.57 -20.15
CA LEU A 105 14.07 -11.06 -18.81
C LEU A 105 14.72 -11.88 -17.68
N SER A 106 14.97 -13.17 -17.89
CA SER A 106 15.70 -14.03 -16.94
C SER A 106 17.17 -13.62 -16.73
N LYS A 107 17.73 -12.80 -17.63
CA LYS A 107 19.12 -12.31 -17.58
C LYS A 107 19.21 -10.79 -17.44
N TYR A 108 18.07 -10.11 -17.36
CA TYR A 108 18.01 -8.65 -17.37
C TYR A 108 18.63 -8.08 -16.09
N LYS A 109 19.48 -7.06 -16.25
CA LYS A 109 20.11 -6.34 -15.12
C LYS A 109 19.81 -4.85 -15.17
N SER A 110 19.98 -4.24 -16.33
CA SER A 110 19.76 -2.81 -16.57
C SER A 110 19.54 -2.55 -18.06
N GLY A 111 19.00 -1.37 -18.39
CA GLY A 111 18.83 -0.92 -19.76
C GLY A 111 17.37 -0.63 -20.13
N LYS A 112 17.11 -0.45 -21.43
CA LYS A 112 15.75 -0.22 -21.93
C LYS A 112 15.05 -1.56 -22.17
N LEU A 113 13.84 -1.70 -21.64
CA LEU A 113 12.99 -2.84 -21.97
C LEU A 113 12.55 -2.80 -23.44
N PRO A 114 12.51 -3.96 -24.14
CA PRO A 114 12.03 -4.05 -25.51
C PRO A 114 10.61 -3.50 -25.68
N ARG A 115 10.32 -2.89 -26.84
CA ARG A 115 8.99 -2.34 -27.15
C ARG A 115 7.88 -3.38 -27.01
N ALA A 116 8.15 -4.62 -27.40
CA ALA A 116 7.21 -5.74 -27.28
C ALA A 116 6.78 -6.01 -25.83
N PHE A 117 7.64 -5.72 -24.85
CA PHE A 117 7.30 -5.83 -23.43
C PHE A 117 6.45 -4.65 -22.96
N LYS A 118 6.81 -3.43 -23.38
CA LYS A 118 6.14 -2.18 -22.94
C LYS A 118 4.67 -2.10 -23.34
N ILE A 119 4.30 -2.77 -24.43
CA ILE A 119 2.91 -2.79 -24.90
C ILE A 119 2.03 -3.80 -24.16
N ILE A 120 2.61 -4.74 -23.38
CA ILE A 120 1.85 -5.82 -22.74
C ILE A 120 0.65 -5.30 -21.92
N PRO A 121 0.79 -4.29 -21.05
CA PRO A 121 -0.34 -3.82 -20.24
C PRO A 121 -1.51 -3.23 -21.03
N MET A 122 -1.29 -2.85 -22.29
CA MET A 122 -2.30 -2.30 -23.20
C MET A 122 -3.11 -3.38 -23.92
N LEU A 123 -2.68 -4.64 -23.83
CA LEU A 123 -3.32 -5.75 -24.52
C LEU A 123 -4.50 -6.26 -23.70
N LYS A 124 -5.60 -6.64 -24.37
CA LYS A 124 -6.77 -7.22 -23.70
C LYS A 124 -6.43 -8.55 -23.00
N ASN A 125 -5.56 -9.34 -23.63
CA ASN A 125 -5.14 -10.68 -23.18
C ASN A 125 -3.71 -10.62 -22.59
N TRP A 126 -3.40 -9.55 -21.86
CA TRP A 126 -2.06 -9.32 -21.30
C TRP A 126 -1.62 -10.43 -20.34
N ASP A 127 -2.58 -11.06 -19.66
CA ASP A 127 -2.43 -12.14 -18.68
C ASP A 127 -1.95 -13.45 -19.34
N GLU A 128 -2.46 -13.78 -20.53
CA GLU A 128 -1.92 -14.90 -21.32
C GLU A 128 -0.51 -14.60 -21.83
N ILE A 129 -0.27 -13.36 -22.29
CA ILE A 129 1.00 -12.97 -22.89
C ILE A 129 2.11 -12.92 -21.85
N ILE A 130 1.83 -12.38 -20.66
CA ILE A 130 2.82 -12.34 -19.58
C ILE A 130 3.12 -13.75 -19.09
N LEU A 131 2.16 -14.69 -19.09
CA LEU A 131 2.44 -16.08 -18.75
C LEU A 131 3.46 -16.72 -19.71
N LEU A 132 3.40 -16.41 -21.02
CA LEU A 132 4.36 -16.94 -22.00
C LEU A 132 5.81 -16.50 -21.76
N THR A 133 6.00 -15.38 -21.05
CA THR A 133 7.31 -14.86 -20.70
C THR A 133 7.91 -15.48 -19.43
N ASP A 134 7.20 -16.44 -18.81
CA ASP A 134 7.58 -17.12 -17.57
C ASP A 134 8.02 -16.16 -16.44
N PRO A 135 7.07 -15.44 -15.81
CA PRO A 135 7.39 -14.40 -14.82
C PRO A 135 8.15 -14.91 -13.59
N GLN A 136 8.10 -16.21 -13.31
CA GLN A 136 8.79 -16.82 -12.18
C GLN A 136 10.30 -16.90 -12.38
N SER A 137 10.79 -16.96 -13.63
CA SER A 137 12.22 -17.00 -13.94
C SER A 137 12.86 -15.62 -14.16
N TRP A 138 12.07 -14.55 -14.07
CA TRP A 138 12.56 -13.18 -14.23
C TRP A 138 13.58 -12.80 -13.15
N THR A 139 14.49 -11.88 -13.48
CA THR A 139 15.35 -11.23 -12.48
C THR A 139 14.54 -10.25 -11.62
N PRO A 140 15.02 -9.92 -10.40
CA PRO A 140 14.39 -8.91 -9.55
C PRO A 140 14.28 -7.54 -10.24
N GLN A 141 15.30 -7.17 -11.01
CA GLN A 141 15.34 -5.92 -11.75
C GLN A 141 14.28 -5.90 -12.86
N ALA A 142 14.05 -7.02 -13.54
CA ALA A 142 12.97 -7.13 -14.52
C ALA A 142 11.59 -6.98 -13.86
N MET A 143 11.41 -7.57 -12.68
CA MET A 143 10.17 -7.46 -11.92
C MET A 143 9.88 -6.02 -11.49
N TYR A 144 10.91 -5.28 -11.06
CA TYR A 144 10.79 -3.86 -10.75
C TYR A 144 10.35 -3.05 -11.97
N GLU A 145 11.05 -3.19 -13.09
CA GLU A 145 10.73 -2.46 -14.33
C GLU A 145 9.34 -2.82 -14.88
N ALA A 146 8.93 -4.09 -14.75
CA ALA A 146 7.58 -4.52 -15.08
C ALA A 146 6.54 -3.85 -14.18
N SER A 147 6.78 -3.79 -12.87
CA SER A 147 5.89 -3.15 -11.91
C SER A 147 5.67 -1.68 -12.23
N LYS A 148 6.73 -0.95 -12.61
CA LYS A 148 6.61 0.45 -13.06
C LYS A 148 5.67 0.60 -14.26
N LEU A 149 5.83 -0.28 -15.25
CA LEU A 149 4.95 -0.27 -16.41
C LEU A 149 3.49 -0.51 -16.01
N PHE A 150 3.19 -1.53 -15.22
CA PHE A 150 1.80 -1.83 -14.84
C PHE A 150 1.14 -0.73 -14.00
N VAL A 151 1.90 0.02 -13.20
CA VAL A 151 1.38 1.13 -12.39
C VAL A 151 0.80 2.26 -13.27
N THR A 152 1.35 2.49 -14.47
CA THR A 152 0.95 3.62 -15.33
C THR A 152 -0.31 3.38 -16.17
N PHE A 153 -0.90 2.18 -16.18
CA PHE A 153 -2.00 1.85 -17.10
C PHE A 153 -3.38 1.81 -16.42
N HIS A 154 -3.83 0.64 -15.97
CA HIS A 154 -5.17 0.43 -15.44
C HIS A 154 -5.11 -0.24 -14.07
N THR A 155 -5.89 0.29 -13.11
CA THR A 155 -5.97 -0.22 -11.73
C THR A 155 -6.33 -1.71 -11.68
N THR A 156 -7.25 -2.17 -12.53
CA THR A 156 -7.65 -3.59 -12.59
C THR A 156 -6.54 -4.49 -13.12
N HIS A 157 -5.81 -4.07 -14.16
CA HIS A 157 -4.66 -4.81 -14.68
C HIS A 157 -3.53 -4.86 -13.64
N LEU A 158 -3.28 -3.74 -12.97
CA LEU A 158 -2.32 -3.64 -11.88
C LEU A 158 -2.70 -4.58 -10.72
N GLN A 159 -3.95 -4.58 -10.28
CA GLN A 159 -4.43 -5.47 -9.20
C GLN A 159 -4.19 -6.94 -9.55
N ASN A 160 -4.54 -7.36 -10.76
CA ASN A 160 -4.33 -8.73 -11.23
C ASN A 160 -2.84 -9.07 -11.40
N PHE A 161 -2.03 -8.13 -11.88
CA PHE A 161 -0.57 -8.28 -11.96
C PHE A 161 0.03 -8.46 -10.56
N ILE A 162 -0.38 -7.65 -9.59
CA ILE A 162 0.05 -7.78 -8.20
C ILE A 162 -0.33 -9.15 -7.66
N ARG A 163 -1.58 -9.57 -7.86
CA ARG A 163 -2.12 -10.82 -7.33
C ARG A 163 -1.46 -12.08 -7.88
N TYR A 164 -1.30 -12.15 -9.20
CA TYR A 164 -0.91 -13.39 -9.87
C TYR A 164 0.56 -13.44 -10.29
N VAL A 165 1.24 -12.29 -10.38
CA VAL A 165 2.64 -12.22 -10.81
C VAL A 165 3.54 -11.78 -9.66
N LEU A 166 3.33 -10.59 -9.11
CA LEU A 166 4.25 -9.99 -8.13
C LEU A 166 4.18 -10.70 -6.77
N LEU A 167 2.98 -10.98 -6.25
CA LEU A 167 2.81 -11.60 -4.93
C LEU A 167 3.44 -13.00 -4.87
N PRO A 168 3.14 -13.96 -5.77
CA PRO A 168 3.77 -15.28 -5.74
C PRO A 168 5.29 -15.20 -5.90
N TYR A 169 5.78 -14.28 -6.73
CA TYR A 169 7.21 -14.06 -6.93
C TYR A 169 7.90 -13.54 -5.66
N ALA A 170 7.31 -12.53 -5.00
CA ALA A 170 7.85 -11.95 -3.77
C ALA A 170 7.85 -12.98 -2.63
N ARG A 171 6.77 -13.75 -2.45
CA ARG A 171 6.67 -14.82 -1.44
C ARG A 171 7.79 -15.85 -1.58
N LYS A 172 8.03 -16.35 -2.80
CA LYS A 172 9.12 -17.32 -3.05
C LYS A 172 10.50 -16.77 -2.70
N ARG A 173 10.74 -15.47 -2.93
CA ARG A 173 12.02 -14.83 -2.58
C ARG A 173 12.17 -14.56 -1.09
N ILE A 174 11.10 -14.14 -0.42
CA ILE A 174 11.09 -13.98 1.04
C ILE A 174 11.38 -15.33 1.70
N ALA A 175 10.69 -16.39 1.27
CA ALA A 175 10.90 -17.74 1.80
C ALA A 175 12.31 -18.29 1.56
N LYS A 176 12.99 -17.87 0.48
CA LYS A 176 14.36 -18.33 0.16
C LYS A 176 15.43 -17.67 1.03
N ASN A 177 15.21 -16.45 1.49
CA ASN A 177 16.25 -15.65 2.14
C ASN A 177 16.36 -15.89 3.66
N ASN A 178 15.45 -16.66 4.28
CA ASN A 178 15.40 -17.12 5.69
C ASN A 178 15.53 -16.09 6.84
N ASP A 179 16.18 -14.94 6.62
CA ASP A 179 16.54 -13.96 7.65
C ASP A 179 15.86 -12.59 7.42
N TYR A 180 14.60 -12.58 6.98
CA TYR A 180 13.84 -11.35 6.69
C TYR A 180 14.49 -10.42 5.65
N HIS A 181 15.47 -10.94 4.90
CA HIS A 181 16.13 -10.19 3.85
C HIS A 181 15.27 -10.16 2.59
N LEU A 182 14.94 -8.95 2.14
CA LEU A 182 14.32 -8.74 0.84
C LEU A 182 15.36 -8.13 -0.10
N GLU A 183 15.46 -8.68 -1.31
CA GLU A 183 16.30 -8.12 -2.36
C GLU A 183 15.79 -6.73 -2.73
N TYR A 184 16.71 -5.77 -2.81
CA TYR A 184 16.37 -4.36 -2.99
C TYR A 184 15.46 -4.07 -4.21
N PRO A 185 15.65 -4.67 -5.40
CA PRO A 185 14.73 -4.44 -6.52
C PRO A 185 13.30 -4.92 -6.25
N ILE A 186 13.11 -5.93 -5.41
CA ILE A 186 11.77 -6.41 -5.02
C ILE A 186 11.13 -5.46 -4.02
N PHE A 187 11.91 -4.94 -3.08
CA PHE A 187 11.47 -3.84 -2.22
C PHE A 187 10.96 -2.66 -3.06
N LEU A 188 11.73 -2.21 -4.06
CA LEU A 188 11.31 -1.14 -4.96
C LEU A 188 10.06 -1.51 -5.79
N ALA A 189 9.94 -2.76 -6.24
CA ALA A 189 8.76 -3.25 -6.94
C ALA A 189 7.50 -3.17 -6.07
N LEU A 190 7.59 -3.61 -4.82
CA LEU A 190 6.48 -3.51 -3.86
C LEU A 190 6.18 -2.05 -3.50
N HIS A 191 7.20 -1.23 -3.32
CA HIS A 191 7.06 0.17 -2.96
C HIS A 191 6.38 0.98 -4.07
N ILE A 192 6.68 0.71 -5.35
CA ILE A 192 6.03 1.45 -6.44
C ILE A 192 4.56 1.05 -6.65
N VAL A 193 4.22 -0.25 -6.54
CA VAL A 193 2.82 -0.67 -6.67
C VAL A 193 1.96 -0.16 -5.51
N LEU A 194 2.57 0.08 -4.35
CA LEU A 194 1.91 0.61 -3.16
C LEU A 194 1.40 2.05 -3.34
N LEU A 195 1.89 2.79 -4.34
CA LEU A 195 1.34 4.09 -4.74
C LEU A 195 -0.17 4.01 -5.01
N ASN A 196 -0.62 2.91 -5.61
CA ASN A 196 -2.03 2.60 -5.75
C ASN A 196 -2.49 1.68 -4.61
N SER A 197 -2.80 2.29 -3.47
CA SER A 197 -3.13 1.55 -2.25
C SER A 197 -4.36 0.65 -2.38
N ARG A 198 -5.34 1.02 -3.22
CA ARG A 198 -6.51 0.16 -3.51
C ARG A 198 -6.11 -1.10 -4.27
N ALA A 199 -5.35 -0.97 -5.36
CA ALA A 199 -4.86 -2.12 -6.13
C ALA A 199 -3.95 -3.03 -5.30
N PHE A 200 -3.07 -2.44 -4.49
CA PHE A 200 -2.20 -3.19 -3.58
C PHE A 200 -3.00 -3.92 -2.51
N THR A 201 -4.00 -3.28 -1.90
CA THR A 201 -4.82 -3.94 -0.87
C THR A 201 -5.58 -5.12 -1.46
N MET A 202 -6.27 -4.92 -2.59
CA MET A 202 -7.10 -5.95 -3.21
C MET A 202 -6.28 -7.05 -3.90
N GLY A 203 -5.09 -6.72 -4.41
CA GLY A 203 -4.22 -7.66 -5.12
C GLY A 203 -3.22 -8.39 -4.23
N CYS A 204 -2.73 -7.74 -3.17
CA CYS A 204 -1.67 -8.27 -2.29
C CYS A 204 -2.21 -8.63 -0.90
N LEU A 205 -2.66 -7.64 -0.11
CA LEU A 205 -2.94 -7.83 1.32
C LEU A 205 -4.17 -8.69 1.58
N LEU A 206 -5.28 -8.41 0.89
CA LEU A 206 -6.55 -9.10 1.08
C LEU A 206 -6.43 -10.59 0.72
N PRO A 207 -5.91 -10.97 -0.47
CA PRO A 207 -5.71 -12.39 -0.81
C PRO A 207 -4.74 -13.09 0.16
N LEU A 208 -3.68 -12.39 0.60
CA LEU A 208 -2.71 -12.95 1.52
C LEU A 208 -3.34 -13.25 2.90
N CYS A 209 -4.12 -12.31 3.45
CA CYS A 209 -4.82 -12.50 4.72
C CYS A 209 -5.92 -13.57 4.60
N GLN A 210 -6.65 -13.59 3.48
CA GLN A 210 -7.73 -14.56 3.23
C GLN A 210 -7.23 -15.97 3.00
N SER A 211 -5.98 -16.18 2.59
CA SER A 211 -5.46 -17.51 2.22
C SER A 211 -5.02 -18.38 3.38
N SER A 212 -4.86 -17.82 4.59
CA SER A 212 -4.20 -18.44 5.76
C SER A 212 -2.79 -19.01 5.53
N GLU A 213 -2.21 -18.81 4.35
CA GLU A 213 -0.84 -19.21 4.03
C GLU A 213 0.20 -18.15 4.40
N CYS A 214 -0.24 -16.98 4.86
CA CYS A 214 0.64 -15.88 5.24
C CYS A 214 1.53 -16.29 6.42
N THR A 215 2.84 -16.26 6.21
CA THR A 215 3.81 -16.47 7.29
C THR A 215 4.02 -15.17 8.07
N ALA A 216 4.40 -15.27 9.35
CA ALA A 216 4.75 -14.09 10.15
C ALA A 216 5.89 -13.28 9.51
N MET A 217 6.83 -13.95 8.83
CA MET A 217 7.93 -13.32 8.10
C MET A 217 7.43 -12.49 6.92
N GLU A 218 6.58 -13.07 6.05
CA GLU A 218 5.95 -12.33 4.95
C GLU A 218 5.16 -11.12 5.46
N ALA A 219 4.41 -11.29 6.55
CA ALA A 219 3.65 -10.22 7.17
C ALA A 219 4.57 -9.10 7.68
N SER A 220 5.65 -9.43 8.38
CA SER A 220 6.63 -8.45 8.85
C SER A 220 7.26 -7.67 7.69
N VAL A 221 7.76 -8.34 6.66
CA VAL A 221 8.41 -7.68 5.52
C VAL A 221 7.43 -6.72 4.83
N LEU A 222 6.20 -7.16 4.55
CA LEU A 222 5.20 -6.31 3.92
C LEU A 222 4.76 -5.14 4.82
N ALA A 223 4.66 -5.36 6.13
CA ALA A 223 4.35 -4.31 7.10
C ALA A 223 5.44 -3.22 7.12
N CYS A 224 6.72 -3.60 7.03
CA CYS A 224 7.81 -2.63 6.86
C CYS A 224 7.66 -1.82 5.57
N VAL A 225 7.36 -2.47 4.44
CA VAL A 225 7.18 -1.77 3.15
C VAL A 225 6.06 -0.72 3.24
N ILE A 226 4.95 -1.07 3.90
CA ILE A 226 3.82 -0.16 4.11
C ILE A 226 4.22 1.02 5.00
N ALA A 227 4.96 0.75 6.08
CA ALA A 227 5.38 1.78 7.03
C ALA A 227 6.31 2.82 6.38
N LEU A 228 7.23 2.37 5.53
CA LEU A 228 8.23 3.20 4.86
C LEU A 228 7.63 4.11 3.79
N HIS A 229 6.45 3.79 3.26
CA HIS A 229 5.88 4.53 2.14
C HIS A 229 5.26 5.86 2.58
N THR A 230 5.93 6.98 2.27
CA THR A 230 5.55 8.33 2.73
C THR A 230 4.19 8.80 2.21
N LYS A 231 3.86 8.51 0.93
CA LYS A 231 2.63 8.99 0.27
C LYS A 231 1.47 8.01 0.30
N LEU A 232 1.52 7.00 1.18
CA LEU A 232 0.51 5.96 1.24
C LEU A 232 -0.81 6.53 1.78
N ARG A 233 -1.93 6.26 1.10
CA ARG A 233 -3.28 6.42 1.66
C ARG A 233 -3.70 5.12 2.36
N PRO A 234 -3.73 5.03 3.70
CA PRO A 234 -4.00 3.79 4.42
C PRO A 234 -5.48 3.40 4.47
N VAL A 235 -6.39 4.29 4.06
CA VAL A 235 -7.85 4.10 4.12
C VAL A 235 -8.32 2.79 3.47
N PRO A 236 -7.90 2.43 2.23
CA PRO A 236 -8.31 1.16 1.63
C PRO A 236 -7.82 -0.08 2.38
N ILE A 237 -6.64 0.02 3.01
CA ILE A 237 -6.06 -1.06 3.82
C ILE A 237 -6.94 -1.29 5.05
N VAL A 238 -7.25 -0.22 5.81
CA VAL A 238 -8.10 -0.32 7.00
C VAL A 238 -9.48 -0.88 6.64
N TRP A 239 -10.11 -0.33 5.59
CA TRP A 239 -11.44 -0.75 5.14
C TRP A 239 -11.51 -2.25 4.83
N SER A 240 -10.53 -2.74 4.08
CA SER A 240 -10.54 -4.13 3.59
C SER A 240 -10.15 -5.13 4.68
N LEU A 241 -9.32 -4.72 5.65
CA LEU A 241 -8.81 -5.61 6.69
C LEU A 241 -9.70 -5.66 7.93
N MET A 242 -10.46 -4.61 8.26
CA MET A 242 -11.36 -4.59 9.42
C MET A 242 -12.54 -5.55 9.28
N THR A 243 -12.94 -5.89 8.05
CA THR A 243 -14.04 -6.83 7.79
C THR A 243 -13.60 -8.28 8.00
N LEU A 244 -12.31 -8.57 7.80
CA LEU A 244 -11.74 -9.91 7.91
C LEU A 244 -11.75 -10.44 9.36
N PRO A 245 -11.77 -11.77 9.54
CA PRO A 245 -11.61 -12.37 10.86
C PRO A 245 -10.27 -12.01 11.49
N PHE A 246 -10.19 -12.11 12.80
CA PHE A 246 -8.95 -11.84 13.51
C PHE A 246 -7.82 -12.79 13.07
N SER A 247 -6.67 -12.20 12.76
CA SER A 247 -5.44 -12.90 12.39
C SER A 247 -4.26 -11.99 12.68
N ILE A 248 -3.15 -12.56 13.16
CA ILE A 248 -1.97 -11.80 13.58
C ILE A 248 -1.40 -10.92 12.43
N PRO A 249 -1.21 -11.45 11.20
CA PRO A 249 -0.85 -10.63 10.04
C PRO A 249 -1.83 -9.49 9.73
N THR A 250 -3.13 -9.75 9.80
CA THR A 250 -4.17 -8.74 9.53
C THR A 250 -4.11 -7.60 10.54
N THR A 251 -3.98 -7.94 11.83
CA THR A 251 -3.85 -6.96 12.91
C THR A 251 -2.53 -6.17 12.80
N LEU A 252 -1.44 -6.81 12.37
CA LEU A 252 -0.18 -6.12 12.13
C LEU A 252 -0.31 -5.06 11.02
N PHE A 253 -0.96 -5.38 9.90
CA PHE A 253 -1.19 -4.41 8.83
C PHE A 253 -2.12 -3.28 9.27
N LEU A 254 -3.15 -3.59 10.06
CA LEU A 254 -4.04 -2.58 10.66
C LEU A 254 -3.27 -1.62 11.58
N LEU A 255 -2.36 -2.15 12.42
CA LEU A 255 -1.51 -1.34 13.29
C LEU A 255 -0.66 -0.37 12.48
N VAL A 256 0.06 -0.86 11.47
CA VAL A 256 0.88 0.01 10.61
C VAL A 256 0.01 1.05 9.91
N ALA A 257 -1.18 0.69 9.43
CA ALA A 257 -2.08 1.63 8.78
C ALA A 257 -2.60 2.73 9.73
N LEU A 258 -2.89 2.37 10.99
CA LEU A 258 -3.35 3.31 12.04
C LEU A 258 -2.23 4.28 12.46
N GLU A 259 -1.02 3.79 12.68
CA GLU A 259 0.14 4.62 13.02
C GLU A 259 0.47 5.64 11.93
N ARG A 260 0.24 5.27 10.67
CA ARG A 260 0.44 6.15 9.51
C ARG A 260 -0.60 7.27 9.42
N LYS A 261 -1.86 7.00 9.74
CA LYS A 261 -2.94 7.99 9.69
C LYS A 261 -3.65 8.07 11.04
N LYS A 262 -3.13 8.98 11.88
CA LYS A 262 -3.62 9.29 13.22
C LYS A 262 -5.07 9.81 13.29
N ARG A 263 -5.67 10.20 12.16
CA ARG A 263 -7.08 10.63 12.07
C ARG A 263 -7.78 9.90 10.93
N LEU A 264 -8.66 8.97 11.26
CA LEU A 264 -9.51 8.28 10.29
C LEU A 264 -10.90 8.94 10.23
N PRO A 265 -11.62 8.84 9.09
CA PRO A 265 -13.02 9.25 9.06
C PRO A 265 -13.87 8.47 10.07
N ARG A 266 -14.90 9.11 10.64
CA ARG A 266 -15.79 8.51 11.66
C ARG A 266 -16.47 7.22 11.22
N THR A 267 -16.65 7.03 9.91
CA THR A 267 -17.20 5.81 9.32
C THR A 267 -16.39 4.56 9.65
N PHE A 268 -15.12 4.70 10.04
CA PHE A 268 -14.22 3.58 10.37
C PHE A 268 -14.27 3.16 11.85
N TYR A 269 -14.79 4.00 12.76
CA TYR A 269 -14.63 3.76 14.19
C TYR A 269 -15.45 2.59 14.69
N HIS A 270 -16.74 2.55 14.35
CA HIS A 270 -17.64 1.47 14.74
C HIS A 270 -17.18 0.11 14.16
N PRO A 271 -16.85 0.00 12.85
CA PRO A 271 -16.28 -1.24 12.31
C PRO A 271 -14.96 -1.68 12.98
N LEU A 272 -14.07 -0.74 13.32
CA LEU A 272 -12.82 -1.06 14.01
C LEU A 272 -13.07 -1.50 15.47
N ALA A 273 -13.95 -0.83 16.19
CA ALA A 273 -14.35 -1.24 17.53
C ALA A 273 -14.95 -2.65 17.51
N HIS A 274 -15.84 -2.92 16.56
CA HIS A 274 -16.42 -4.24 16.34
C HIS A 274 -15.36 -5.30 16.02
N TYR A 275 -14.35 -4.99 15.21
CA TYR A 275 -13.22 -5.89 14.93
C TYR A 275 -12.50 -6.32 16.23
N PHE A 276 -12.18 -5.38 17.12
CA PHE A 276 -11.51 -5.69 18.39
C PHE A 276 -12.42 -6.42 19.38
N ILE A 277 -13.70 -6.04 19.47
CA ILE A 277 -14.69 -6.69 20.34
C ILE A 277 -14.89 -8.15 19.92
N ARG A 278 -15.07 -8.40 18.61
CA ARG A 278 -15.19 -9.77 18.05
C ARG A 278 -13.98 -10.62 18.40
N ALA A 279 -12.77 -10.12 18.14
CA ALA A 279 -11.53 -10.80 18.51
C ALA A 279 -11.45 -11.06 20.04
N GLY A 280 -11.90 -10.11 20.85
CA GLY A 280 -11.96 -10.22 22.30
C GLY A 280 -13.04 -11.15 22.85
N ASN A 281 -13.98 -11.60 22.04
CA ASN A 281 -14.97 -12.61 22.44
C ASN A 281 -14.53 -14.02 22.03
N ASP A 282 -13.97 -14.15 20.83
CA ASP A 282 -13.69 -15.47 20.23
C ASP A 282 -12.41 -16.13 20.78
N ILE A 283 -11.43 -15.34 21.22
CA ILE A 283 -10.06 -15.81 21.43
C ILE A 283 -9.76 -15.95 22.91
N SER A 284 -9.45 -17.14 23.42
CA SER A 284 -9.16 -17.32 24.86
C SER A 284 -7.90 -16.58 25.33
N ARG A 285 -6.81 -16.58 24.55
CA ARG A 285 -5.56 -15.85 24.83
C ARG A 285 -5.25 -14.87 23.69
N LEU A 286 -5.36 -13.57 23.97
CA LEU A 286 -5.08 -12.52 22.98
C LEU A 286 -3.57 -12.31 22.82
N PRO A 287 -3.07 -12.13 21.58
CA PRO A 287 -1.67 -11.80 21.32
C PRO A 287 -1.31 -10.38 21.72
N TYR A 288 -0.02 -10.12 21.92
CA TYR A 288 0.48 -8.80 22.26
C TYR A 288 0.13 -7.77 21.20
N ILE A 289 0.24 -8.14 19.91
CA ILE A 289 -0.14 -7.27 18.78
C ILE A 289 -1.58 -6.76 18.88
N TRP A 290 -2.51 -7.54 19.45
CA TRP A 290 -3.89 -7.09 19.64
C TRP A 290 -3.95 -5.93 20.64
N TYR A 291 -3.29 -6.05 21.78
CA TYR A 291 -3.24 -4.99 22.79
C TYR A 291 -2.54 -3.74 22.26
N GLN A 292 -1.48 -3.93 21.49
CA GLN A 292 -0.72 -2.87 20.84
C GLN A 292 -1.57 -2.09 19.83
N THR A 293 -2.33 -2.80 19.01
CA THR A 293 -3.21 -2.19 18.00
C THR A 293 -4.44 -1.55 18.62
N ALA A 294 -5.04 -2.18 19.64
CA ALA A 294 -6.13 -1.59 20.40
C ALA A 294 -5.69 -0.30 21.11
N PHE A 295 -4.47 -0.27 21.65
CA PHE A 295 -3.90 0.95 22.23
C PHE A 295 -3.72 2.07 21.21
N ALA A 296 -3.16 1.78 20.04
CA ALA A 296 -3.08 2.76 18.96
C ALA A 296 -4.48 3.28 18.56
N PHE A 297 -5.44 2.37 18.40
CA PHE A 297 -6.82 2.70 18.05
C PHE A 297 -7.49 3.63 19.08
N VAL A 298 -7.42 3.30 20.37
CA VAL A 298 -8.04 4.11 21.42
C VAL A 298 -7.34 5.46 21.56
N LYS A 299 -6.00 5.49 21.47
CA LYS A 299 -5.21 6.74 21.52
C LYS A 299 -5.64 7.74 20.44
N TYR A 300 -6.00 7.27 19.24
CA TYR A 300 -6.34 8.13 18.11
C TYR A 300 -7.84 8.38 17.93
N CYS A 301 -8.69 7.39 18.22
CA CYS A 301 -10.12 7.43 17.95
C CYS A 301 -10.98 7.56 19.22
N GLY A 302 -10.41 7.39 20.42
CA GLY A 302 -11.14 7.22 21.68
C GLY A 302 -12.13 8.33 22.04
N ASN A 303 -11.87 9.58 21.64
CA ASN A 303 -12.75 10.73 21.91
C ASN A 303 -14.11 10.66 21.20
N GLU A 304 -14.18 9.95 20.07
CA GLU A 304 -15.34 9.96 19.17
C GLU A 304 -16.04 8.60 19.09
N LEU A 305 -15.62 7.63 19.93
CA LEU A 305 -16.23 6.30 20.02
C LEU A 305 -17.51 6.31 20.86
N ASP A 306 -18.41 5.37 20.57
CA ASP A 306 -19.58 5.16 21.42
C ASP A 306 -19.17 4.60 22.79
N LYS A 307 -19.81 5.09 23.85
CA LYS A 307 -19.52 4.72 25.24
C LYS A 307 -19.76 3.24 25.47
N ASN A 308 -20.77 2.65 24.82
CA ASN A 308 -21.06 1.22 24.96
C ASN A 308 -19.92 0.34 24.43
N GLU A 309 -19.31 0.74 23.33
CA GLU A 309 -18.18 0.03 22.72
C GLU A 309 -16.93 0.12 23.59
N LEU A 310 -16.64 1.32 24.11
CA LEU A 310 -15.54 1.53 25.07
C LEU A 310 -15.75 0.70 26.35
N CYS A 311 -16.99 0.62 26.84
CA CYS A 311 -17.35 -0.23 27.98
C CYS A 311 -17.13 -1.72 27.69
N ARG A 312 -17.56 -2.20 26.51
CA ARG A 312 -17.34 -3.59 26.09
C ARG A 312 -15.85 -3.92 26.00
N LEU A 313 -15.06 -3.03 25.39
CA LEU A 313 -13.61 -3.21 25.30
C LEU A 313 -12.95 -3.23 26.70
N MET A 314 -13.36 -2.33 27.60
CA MET A 314 -12.92 -2.32 28.99
C MET A 314 -13.29 -3.62 29.74
N LYS A 315 -14.50 -4.15 29.54
CA LYS A 315 -14.94 -5.43 30.13
C LYS A 315 -14.04 -6.58 29.66
N ILE A 316 -13.74 -6.66 28.37
CA ILE A 316 -12.85 -7.68 27.78
C ILE A 316 -11.45 -7.61 28.41
N ILE A 317 -10.88 -6.41 28.55
CA ILE A 317 -9.54 -6.22 29.12
C ILE A 317 -9.53 -6.60 30.61
N ARG A 318 -10.54 -6.19 31.39
CA ARG A 318 -10.64 -6.49 32.83
C ARG A 318 -10.87 -7.98 33.11
N ALA A 319 -11.59 -8.68 32.24
CA ALA A 319 -11.82 -10.12 32.37
C ALA A 319 -10.53 -10.94 32.24
N ARG A 320 -9.54 -10.41 31.50
CA ARG A 320 -8.30 -11.12 31.15
C ARG A 320 -7.14 -10.67 32.05
N LYS A 321 -7.21 -11.03 33.32
CA LYS A 321 -6.15 -10.75 34.31
C LYS A 321 -4.95 -11.67 34.08
N GLY A 322 -3.75 -11.10 33.93
CA GLY A 322 -2.48 -11.85 33.93
C GLY A 322 -1.70 -11.91 32.60
N HIS A 323 -2.25 -11.40 31.49
CA HIS A 323 -1.54 -11.35 30.20
C HIS A 323 -1.14 -9.91 29.85
N HIS A 324 0.13 -9.73 29.45
CA HIS A 324 0.71 -8.45 29.00
C HIS A 324 0.28 -7.25 29.88
N THR A 325 0.50 -7.37 31.18
CA THR A 325 0.03 -6.43 32.21
C THR A 325 0.39 -4.98 31.91
N ASP A 326 1.60 -4.73 31.41
CA ASP A 326 2.11 -3.37 31.22
C ASP A 326 1.31 -2.60 30.16
N ILE A 327 1.03 -3.23 29.01
CA ILE A 327 0.25 -2.60 27.93
C ILE A 327 -1.25 -2.61 28.24
N ALA A 328 -1.73 -3.63 28.95
CA ALA A 328 -3.12 -3.69 29.39
C ALA A 328 -3.43 -2.56 30.38
N ILE A 329 -2.52 -2.25 31.31
CA ILE A 329 -2.66 -1.10 32.22
C ILE A 329 -2.65 0.21 31.45
N ARG A 330 -1.71 0.41 30.52
CA ARG A 330 -1.67 1.62 29.67
C ARG A 330 -2.98 1.81 28.89
N LEU A 331 -3.49 0.73 28.30
CA LEU A 331 -4.77 0.75 27.58
C LEU A 331 -5.95 1.06 28.50
N GLN A 332 -5.98 0.50 29.71
CA GLN A 332 -7.00 0.82 30.71
C GLN A 332 -6.94 2.29 31.12
N THR A 333 -5.76 2.86 31.32
CA THR A 333 -5.59 4.28 31.67
C THR A 333 -6.18 5.18 30.59
N ILE A 334 -5.81 4.98 29.32
CA ILE A 334 -6.36 5.79 28.22
C ILE A 334 -7.87 5.60 28.09
N LEU A 335 -8.37 4.36 28.19
CA LEU A 335 -9.81 4.14 28.14
C LEU A 335 -10.55 4.86 29.27
N MET A 336 -10.00 4.88 30.49
CA MET A 336 -10.58 5.58 31.64
C MET A 336 -10.64 7.10 31.44
N GLU A 337 -9.75 7.70 30.65
CA GLU A 337 -9.82 9.12 30.30
C GLU A 337 -11.03 9.45 29.42
N HIS A 338 -11.45 8.51 28.56
CA HIS A 338 -12.56 8.69 27.62
C HIS A 338 -13.92 8.18 28.16
N LEU A 339 -13.91 7.37 29.21
CA LEU A 339 -15.11 6.90 29.90
C LEU A 339 -15.60 7.97 30.89
N PRO A 340 -16.90 8.31 30.93
CA PRO A 340 -17.41 9.27 31.89
C PRO A 340 -17.17 8.78 33.32
N THR A 341 -16.68 9.67 34.17
CA THR A 341 -16.45 9.47 35.60
C THR A 341 -17.77 9.25 36.34
N ASN A 342 -18.41 8.09 36.18
CA ASN A 342 -19.52 7.66 37.02
C ASN A 342 -19.45 6.15 37.31
N ARG A 343 -19.91 5.84 38.52
CA ARG A 343 -19.51 4.73 39.39
C ARG A 343 -19.72 3.31 38.82
N PRO A 344 -19.01 2.30 39.37
CA PRO A 344 -19.04 0.92 38.87
C PRO A 344 -20.31 0.13 39.26
N GLU A 345 -21.48 0.76 39.38
CA GLU A 345 -22.68 0.12 39.96
C GLU A 345 -23.92 0.05 39.05
N GLU A 346 -23.90 0.60 37.83
CA GLU A 346 -25.03 0.44 36.87
C GLU A 346 -24.72 -0.53 35.71
N PHE A 347 -23.60 -1.25 35.77
CA PHE A 347 -23.06 -2.01 34.64
C PHE A 347 -23.62 -3.43 34.42
N ASP A 348 -24.52 -3.88 35.29
CA ASP A 348 -25.08 -5.24 35.29
C ASP A 348 -26.51 -5.34 34.72
N SER A 349 -27.10 -4.26 34.19
CA SER A 349 -28.50 -4.28 33.74
C SER A 349 -28.73 -3.71 32.33
N ILE A 350 -28.04 -4.23 31.32
CA ILE A 350 -28.49 -4.08 29.94
C ILE A 350 -28.50 -5.46 29.30
N SER A 351 -29.74 -5.94 29.12
CA SER A 351 -30.12 -7.21 28.50
C SER A 351 -29.58 -7.35 27.09
N ASP A 352 -29.24 -8.59 26.74
CA ASP A 352 -28.92 -9.03 25.38
C ASP A 352 -30.11 -8.78 24.44
N GLU A 353 -30.08 -7.69 23.69
CA GLU A 353 -30.88 -7.56 22.47
C GLU A 353 -29.98 -7.96 21.29
N GLU A 354 -30.28 -9.15 20.73
CA GLU A 354 -29.81 -9.57 19.41
C GLU A 354 -30.33 -8.59 18.37
N ASP A 355 -29.50 -7.64 17.96
CA ASP A 355 -29.83 -6.78 16.83
C ASP A 355 -29.30 -7.41 15.53
N GLY A 356 -30.25 -7.74 14.66
CA GLY A 356 -30.06 -8.54 13.46
C GLY A 356 -29.04 -7.93 12.50
N LEU A 357 -27.97 -8.68 12.25
CA LEU A 357 -26.98 -8.41 11.23
C LEU A 357 -27.66 -8.40 9.84
N LYS A 358 -27.87 -7.22 9.25
CA LYS A 358 -28.08 -7.13 7.80
C LYS A 358 -26.72 -7.34 7.14
N VAL A 359 -26.65 -8.38 6.31
CA VAL A 359 -25.57 -8.59 5.36
C VAL A 359 -25.44 -7.31 4.54
N PHE A 360 -24.33 -6.60 4.71
CA PHE A 360 -24.01 -5.45 3.87
C PHE A 360 -23.58 -6.01 2.51
N ASP A 361 -24.46 -5.90 1.52
CA ASP A 361 -24.13 -6.15 0.14
C ASP A 361 -23.02 -5.18 -0.30
N GLU A 362 -22.09 -5.68 -1.11
CA GLU A 362 -20.98 -4.93 -1.71
C GLU A 362 -21.51 -3.81 -2.63
N GLU A 363 -21.91 -2.68 -2.07
CA GLU A 363 -22.04 -1.45 -2.86
C GLU A 363 -20.65 -0.84 -3.04
N ILE A 364 -20.17 -0.97 -4.28
CA ILE A 364 -18.97 -0.34 -4.80
C ILE A 364 -19.12 1.17 -4.63
N ILE A 365 -18.44 1.74 -3.63
CA ILE A 365 -18.27 3.19 -3.52
C ILE A 365 -17.63 3.68 -4.82
N SER A 366 -18.35 4.51 -5.56
CA SER A 366 -17.92 5.11 -6.83
C SER A 366 -16.79 6.11 -6.61
N ASP A 367 -15.91 6.21 -7.60
CA ASP A 367 -14.66 7.00 -7.56
C ASP A 367 -14.84 8.52 -7.37
N SER A 368 -16.06 9.04 -7.27
CA SER A 368 -16.37 10.47 -7.09
C SER A 368 -16.32 10.96 -5.65
N ASP A 369 -16.48 10.08 -4.65
CA ASP A 369 -16.79 10.53 -3.27
C ASP A 369 -15.53 10.68 -2.39
N ILE A 370 -14.33 10.53 -2.98
CA ILE A 370 -13.04 10.64 -2.29
C ILE A 370 -12.35 11.99 -2.57
N GLU A 371 -12.83 12.81 -3.50
CA GLU A 371 -12.15 14.04 -3.94
C GLU A 371 -12.71 15.37 -3.41
N SER A 372 -13.73 15.38 -2.54
CA SER A 372 -14.31 16.65 -2.07
C SER A 372 -14.22 16.84 -0.56
N THR A 373 -13.02 17.01 -0.01
CA THR A 373 -12.78 17.84 1.19
C THR A 373 -11.27 17.93 1.45
N ASP A 374 -10.68 19.06 1.07
CA ASP A 374 -9.59 19.75 1.79
C ASP A 374 -8.96 20.80 0.84
N GLU A 375 -9.67 21.91 0.60
CA GLU A 375 -9.05 23.19 0.24
C GLU A 375 -9.85 24.32 0.88
N SER A 376 -9.49 24.64 2.12
CA SER A 376 -9.67 25.95 2.72
C SER A 376 -8.83 25.99 3.98
N ASP A 377 -7.70 26.70 3.92
CA ASP A 377 -7.08 27.42 5.04
C ASP A 377 -5.82 28.13 4.50
N VAL A 378 -6.04 29.31 3.88
CA VAL A 378 -5.00 30.33 3.70
C VAL A 378 -5.46 31.53 4.51
N ASP A 379 -4.85 31.71 5.68
CA ASP A 379 -5.03 32.87 6.54
C ASP A 379 -4.28 34.06 5.92
N ASP A 380 -5.04 35.11 5.65
CA ASP A 380 -4.62 36.40 5.12
C ASP A 380 -4.68 37.43 6.26
N SER A 381 -3.53 37.78 6.84
CA SER A 381 -3.32 39.06 7.51
C SER A 381 -1.87 39.24 7.92
N CYS A 382 -1.15 40.15 7.25
CA CYS A 382 -0.14 41.04 7.84
C CYS A 382 0.47 41.93 6.75
N TYR A 383 -0.19 43.05 6.45
CA TYR A 383 0.45 44.24 5.90
C TYR A 383 0.02 45.45 6.74
N GLY A 384 1.00 46.22 7.18
CA GLY A 384 0.77 47.50 7.85
C GLY A 384 2.03 48.02 8.53
N ALA A 385 2.78 48.84 7.80
CA ALA A 385 3.32 50.15 8.19
C ALA A 385 4.73 50.38 7.62
N ASP A 386 4.77 51.18 6.55
CA ASP A 386 5.89 52.05 6.20
C ASP A 386 5.95 53.20 7.22
N ASP A 387 7.16 53.69 7.52
CA ASP A 387 7.51 55.12 7.60
C ASP A 387 9.04 55.28 7.80
N ASP A 388 9.63 56.05 6.86
CA ASP A 388 10.64 57.12 7.02
C ASP A 388 12.11 56.83 7.45
N ASP A 389 13.05 57.03 6.50
CA ASP A 389 13.92 58.23 6.36
C ASP A 389 15.35 57.97 5.78
N GLU A 390 15.64 58.76 4.74
CA GLU A 390 16.89 59.47 4.35
C GLU A 390 18.27 58.74 4.25
N ASP A 391 18.88 58.72 3.05
CA ASP A 391 19.87 59.74 2.60
C ASP A 391 20.60 59.40 1.27
N GLU A 392 20.72 60.43 0.40
CA GLU A 392 21.76 60.83 -0.60
C GLU A 392 22.51 59.77 -1.47
N SER A 393 22.95 59.97 -2.73
CA SER A 393 23.08 61.06 -3.72
C SER A 393 23.62 60.36 -5.02
N ASP A 394 23.07 60.60 -6.22
CA ASP A 394 23.52 61.52 -7.31
C ASP A 394 24.18 60.79 -8.51
N ASP A 395 24.09 61.46 -9.68
CA ASP A 395 24.64 61.19 -11.02
C ASP A 395 23.78 60.41 -12.05
N GLY A 396 22.92 61.16 -12.76
CA GLY A 396 23.36 61.80 -14.02
C GLY A 396 23.16 61.10 -15.37
N ASP A 397 22.17 61.61 -16.12
CA ASP A 397 22.07 61.76 -17.58
C ASP A 397 21.68 60.60 -18.53
N GLY A 398 20.70 60.88 -19.41
CA GLY A 398 20.83 60.48 -20.83
C GLY A 398 19.63 59.96 -21.65
N VAL A 399 18.42 60.52 -21.54
CA VAL A 399 17.53 60.95 -22.66
C VAL A 399 17.19 60.00 -23.87
N PHE A 400 15.87 59.71 -23.98
CA PHE A 400 14.96 59.55 -25.15
C PHE A 400 15.11 58.36 -26.14
N GLU A 401 14.11 57.45 -26.29
CA GLU A 401 12.83 57.55 -27.06
C GLU A 401 13.03 57.87 -28.57
N MET A 402 12.35 57.28 -29.57
CA MET A 402 11.26 56.31 -29.69
C MET A 402 11.16 55.90 -31.19
N LYS A 403 10.70 54.66 -31.43
CA LYS A 403 9.75 54.20 -32.47
C LYS A 403 9.99 54.37 -34.00
N ASN A 404 9.73 53.22 -34.65
CA ASN A 404 8.98 53.00 -35.91
C ASN A 404 9.67 53.48 -37.21
N THR A 405 9.64 52.82 -38.37
CA THR A 405 8.63 51.97 -39.03
C THR A 405 9.32 51.38 -40.28
N ALA A 406 9.18 50.09 -40.58
CA ALA A 406 8.43 49.54 -41.72
C ALA A 406 9.02 49.66 -43.17
N ILE A 407 9.34 48.47 -43.71
CA ILE A 407 9.08 47.94 -45.08
C ILE A 407 9.92 48.50 -46.25
N TYR A 408 10.69 47.65 -46.95
CA TYR A 408 10.43 47.17 -48.34
C TYR A 408 11.64 46.42 -48.97
N GLU A 409 11.30 45.38 -49.75
CA GLU A 409 12.03 44.80 -50.91
C GLU A 409 13.40 44.12 -50.69
N GLY A 410 13.76 43.00 -51.32
CA GLY A 410 13.14 42.22 -52.40
C GLY A 410 14.21 41.75 -53.41
N ARG A 411 14.13 40.47 -53.83
CA ARG A 411 14.72 39.81 -55.03
C ARG A 411 16.20 39.37 -55.05
N GLU A 412 16.42 38.06 -55.20
CA GLU A 412 16.81 37.31 -56.43
C GLU A 412 18.27 37.62 -56.82
N GLY A 413 19.24 36.71 -56.72
CA GLY A 413 19.35 35.40 -57.39
C GLY A 413 20.61 35.47 -58.26
N ILE A 414 21.44 34.42 -58.32
CA ILE A 414 22.36 34.11 -59.44
C ILE A 414 22.82 32.65 -59.29
N ASP A 415 22.74 31.99 -60.44
CA ASP A 415 23.13 30.63 -60.79
C ASP A 415 24.60 30.25 -60.52
N GLY A 416 24.77 28.96 -60.18
CA GLY A 416 25.43 27.95 -60.99
C GLY A 416 26.73 28.28 -61.73
N MET A 417 27.81 27.60 -61.33
CA MET A 417 28.88 27.21 -62.25
C MET A 417 29.49 25.86 -61.84
N MET A 418 29.51 24.94 -62.80
CA MET A 418 30.18 23.63 -62.81
C MET A 418 31.72 23.74 -62.77
N ILE A 419 32.36 22.57 -62.71
CA ILE A 419 33.79 22.18 -62.93
C ILE A 419 34.41 21.77 -61.57
N ASP A 420 34.85 20.55 -61.28
CA ASP A 420 35.21 19.33 -62.05
C ASP A 420 34.79 18.06 -61.29
#